data_AF-A0A2E9WQE5-F1
#
_entry.id   AF-A0A2E9WQE5-F1
#
_cell.length_a   1.000
_cell.length_b   1.000
_cell.length_c   1.000
_cell.angle_alpha   90.00
_cell.angle_beta   90.00
_cell.angle_gamma   90.00
#
_symmetry.space_group_name_H-M   'P 1'
#
loop_
_entity.id
_entity.type
_entity.pdbx_description
1 polymer ?
#
loop_
_entity_poly.entity_id
_entity_poly.type
_entity_poly.pdbx_seq_one_letter_code
_entity_poly.pdbx_strand_id
1 'polypeptide(L)'
;MDSVDGAIETIASLSLDTIILAIVFVVLFAYGLKYGKRRIISLLISFYISIPIILFFPYLEKILFFGETIDMMLYSQIILFLLIVVLINIIIDRVISWELGERGIRKLIEIGVLAFVSGGLLMAISYHIIEITTLHDFAAPIDALFASTSMFFWWLVIPFVVLLFTVRR
;
A
#
# COMPACT_ATOMS: atom_id res chain seq x y z
N MET A 1 -12.39 -31.45 20.09
CA MET A 1 -12.54 -30.03 20.46
C MET A 1 -11.72 -29.17 19.51
N ASP A 2 -10.53 -29.64 19.11
CA ASP A 2 -9.52 -28.93 18.30
C ASP A 2 -9.98 -28.40 16.91
N SER A 3 -11.00 -29.01 16.28
CA SER A 3 -11.46 -28.57 14.96
C SER A 3 -12.38 -27.35 14.99
N VAL A 4 -13.07 -27.10 16.12
CA VAL A 4 -13.99 -25.95 16.26
C VAL A 4 -13.20 -24.69 16.61
N ASP A 5 -12.21 -24.83 17.49
CA ASP A 5 -11.35 -23.71 17.90
C ASP A 5 -10.53 -23.18 16.72
N GLY A 6 -9.95 -24.07 15.89
CA GLY A 6 -9.24 -23.67 14.67
C GLY A 6 -10.14 -23.04 13.59
N ALA A 7 -11.42 -23.43 13.52
CA ALA A 7 -12.38 -22.80 12.60
C ALA A 7 -12.75 -21.39 13.07
N ILE A 8 -12.92 -21.17 14.38
CA ILE A 8 -13.20 -19.86 14.96
C ILE A 8 -12.01 -18.92 14.76
N GLU A 9 -10.78 -19.39 14.99
CA GLU A 9 -9.56 -18.59 14.77
C GLU A 9 -9.40 -18.18 13.30
N THR A 10 -9.65 -19.10 12.36
CA THR A 10 -9.59 -18.79 10.92
C THR A 10 -10.66 -17.78 10.49
N ILE A 11 -11.88 -17.88 11.02
CA ILE A 11 -12.96 -16.93 10.71
C ILE A 11 -12.66 -15.56 11.33
N ALA A 12 -12.11 -15.54 12.54
CA ALA A 12 -11.74 -14.32 13.23
C ALA A 12 -10.59 -13.57 12.51
N SER A 13 -9.52 -14.27 12.10
CA SER A 13 -8.41 -13.67 11.36
C SER A 13 -8.85 -13.13 10.00
N LEU A 14 -9.65 -13.90 9.25
CA LEU A 14 -10.24 -13.42 7.99
C LEU A 14 -11.06 -12.13 8.16
N SER A 15 -11.82 -12.04 9.26
CA SER A 15 -12.61 -10.84 9.55
C SER A 15 -11.74 -9.62 9.82
N LEU A 16 -10.65 -9.78 10.58
CA LEU A 16 -9.71 -8.72 10.94
C LEU A 16 -8.93 -8.26 9.71
N ASP A 17 -8.42 -9.19 8.90
CA ASP A 17 -7.66 -8.85 7.69
C ASP A 17 -8.50 -8.09 6.67
N THR A 18 -9.76 -8.49 6.52
CA THR A 18 -10.73 -7.80 5.67
C THR A 18 -10.94 -6.37 6.18
N ILE A 19 -10.98 -6.16 7.50
CA ILE A 19 -11.07 -4.83 8.10
C ILE A 19 -9.80 -4.01 7.81
N ILE A 20 -8.60 -4.59 7.93
CA ILE A 20 -7.33 -3.90 7.61
C ILE A 20 -7.34 -3.44 6.15
N LEU A 21 -7.65 -4.34 5.21
CA LEU A 21 -7.71 -4.02 3.79
C LEU A 21 -8.79 -2.98 3.48
N ALA A 22 -9.96 -3.07 4.12
CA ALA A 22 -11.02 -2.10 3.98
C ALA A 22 -10.59 -0.71 4.50
N ILE A 23 -9.88 -0.63 5.62
CA ILE A 23 -9.34 0.62 6.16
C ILE A 23 -8.34 1.22 5.18
N VAL A 24 -7.39 0.42 4.67
CA VAL A 24 -6.40 0.88 3.67
C VAL A 24 -7.11 1.45 2.45
N PHE A 25 -8.10 0.72 1.92
CA PHE A 25 -8.89 1.17 0.78
C PHE A 25 -9.64 2.47 1.09
N VAL A 26 -10.38 2.53 2.20
CA VAL A 26 -11.19 3.71 2.58
C VAL A 26 -10.31 4.94 2.79
N VAL A 27 -9.15 4.80 3.42
CA VAL A 27 -8.19 5.91 3.63
C VAL A 27 -7.69 6.43 2.29
N LEU A 28 -7.27 5.56 1.38
CA LEU A 28 -6.77 5.97 0.06
C LEU A 28 -7.88 6.53 -0.82
N PHE A 29 -9.09 5.96 -0.74
CA PHE A 29 -10.26 6.45 -1.46
C PHE A 29 -10.66 7.83 -0.96
N ALA A 30 -10.75 8.03 0.36
CA ALA A 30 -11.01 9.32 0.97
C ALA A 30 -9.93 10.35 0.61
N TYR A 31 -8.65 9.95 0.58
CA TYR A 31 -7.54 10.78 0.11
C TYR A 31 -7.76 11.25 -1.34
N GLY A 32 -8.10 10.33 -2.25
CA GLY A 32 -8.39 10.66 -3.65
C GLY A 32 -9.64 11.53 -3.83
N LEU A 33 -10.68 11.33 -3.02
CA LEU A 33 -11.87 12.19 -3.05
C LEU A 33 -11.58 13.61 -2.58
N LYS A 34 -10.85 13.75 -1.46
CA LYS A 34 -10.54 15.05 -0.84
C LYS A 34 -9.56 15.87 -1.69
N TYR A 35 -8.52 15.23 -2.21
CA TYR A 35 -7.44 15.93 -2.91
C TYR A 35 -7.46 15.78 -4.43
N GLY A 36 -8.31 14.89 -4.96
CA GLY A 36 -8.51 14.69 -6.38
C GLY A 36 -7.61 13.62 -7.01
N LYS A 37 -7.94 13.27 -8.27
CA LYS A 37 -7.29 12.23 -9.07
C LYS A 37 -5.77 12.43 -9.20
N ARG A 38 -5.33 13.68 -9.39
CA ARG A 38 -3.90 14.01 -9.52
C ARG A 38 -3.09 13.57 -8.30
N ARG A 39 -3.61 13.81 -7.10
CA ARG A 39 -2.88 13.52 -5.85
C ARG A 39 -2.76 12.04 -5.58
N ILE A 40 -3.81 11.25 -5.85
CA ILE A 40 -3.72 9.80 -5.68
C ILE A 40 -2.78 9.16 -6.72
N ILE A 41 -2.71 9.69 -7.94
CA ILE A 41 -1.72 9.29 -8.94
C ILE A 41 -0.30 9.63 -8.46
N SER A 42 -0.08 10.83 -7.91
CA SER A 42 1.20 11.21 -7.31
C SER A 42 1.61 10.24 -6.20
N LEU A 43 0.68 9.89 -5.31
CA LEU A 43 0.92 8.95 -4.23
C LEU A 43 1.30 7.56 -4.76
N LEU A 44 0.56 7.06 -5.77
CA LEU A 44 0.84 5.80 -6.43
C LEU A 44 2.26 5.76 -7.03
N ILE A 45 2.65 6.82 -7.76
CA ILE A 45 4.00 6.96 -8.32
C ILE A 45 5.06 6.99 -7.22
N SER A 46 4.73 7.61 -6.08
CA SER A 46 5.64 7.69 -4.94
C SER A 46 5.94 6.34 -4.32
N PHE A 47 4.98 5.40 -4.31
CA PHE A 47 5.23 4.02 -3.91
C PHE A 47 6.25 3.32 -4.81
N TYR A 48 6.21 3.54 -6.13
CA TYR A 48 7.21 2.95 -7.02
C TYR A 48 8.61 3.50 -6.78
N ILE A 49 8.73 4.80 -6.57
CA ILE A 49 10.03 5.45 -6.36
C ILE A 49 10.59 5.13 -4.98
N SER A 50 9.75 4.89 -3.96
CA SER A 50 10.23 4.55 -2.62
C SER A 50 10.87 3.17 -2.54
N ILE A 51 10.43 2.20 -3.36
CA ILE A 51 10.97 0.82 -3.40
C ILE A 51 12.50 0.80 -3.50
N PRO A 52 13.14 1.32 -4.58
CA PRO A 52 14.59 1.26 -4.70
C PRO A 52 15.30 2.09 -3.62
N ILE A 53 14.71 3.21 -3.18
CA ILE A 53 15.31 4.03 -2.12
C ILE A 53 15.47 3.22 -0.84
N ILE A 54 14.46 2.43 -0.48
CA ILE A 54 14.45 1.62 0.74
C ILE A 54 15.35 0.40 0.60
N LEU A 55 15.26 -0.31 -0.53
CA LEU A 55 16.09 -1.50 -0.78
C LEU A 55 17.59 -1.20 -0.78
N PHE A 56 17.99 0.01 -1.21
CA PHE A 56 19.39 0.44 -1.24
C PHE A 56 19.74 1.43 -0.12
N PHE A 57 18.89 1.61 0.89
CA PHE A 57 19.14 2.57 1.96
C PHE A 57 20.26 2.09 2.90
N PRO A 58 21.44 2.72 2.92
CA PRO A 58 22.62 2.17 3.62
C PRO A 58 22.58 2.37 5.14
N TYR A 59 21.60 3.09 5.67
CA TYR A 59 21.51 3.45 7.10
C TYR A 59 20.36 2.75 7.82
N LEU A 60 19.72 1.77 7.19
CA LEU A 60 18.53 1.12 7.72
C LEU A 60 18.79 0.49 9.10
N GLU A 61 19.95 -0.15 9.27
CA GLU A 61 20.41 -0.73 10.55
C GLU A 61 20.84 0.32 11.60
N LYS A 62 21.14 1.55 11.18
CA LYS A 62 21.62 2.62 12.09
C LYS A 62 20.49 3.50 12.61
N ILE A 63 19.34 3.49 11.93
CA ILE A 63 18.17 4.28 12.29
C ILE A 63 17.19 3.37 13.05
N LEU A 64 17.61 2.94 14.24
CA LEU A 64 16.73 2.29 15.20
C LEU A 64 16.10 3.40 16.06
N PHE A 65 14.95 3.91 15.65
CA PHE A 65 14.28 4.99 16.36
C PHE A 65 13.82 4.59 17.77
N PHE A 66 13.59 3.28 17.99
CA PHE A 66 12.92 2.78 19.21
C PHE A 66 13.73 1.74 20.01
N GLY A 67 14.74 1.08 19.43
CA GLY A 67 15.57 0.08 20.12
C GLY A 67 16.01 -1.09 19.23
N GLU A 68 16.70 -2.07 19.81
CA GLU A 68 17.28 -3.24 19.11
C GLU A 68 16.37 -4.49 19.10
N THR A 69 15.13 -4.40 19.61
CA THR A 69 14.19 -5.54 19.54
C THR A 69 13.57 -5.66 18.15
N ILE A 70 13.20 -6.89 17.75
CA ILE A 70 12.65 -7.22 16.43
C ILE A 70 11.46 -6.32 16.08
N ASP A 71 10.50 -6.18 17.00
CA ASP A 71 9.31 -5.35 16.79
C ASP A 71 9.67 -3.87 16.59
N MET A 72 10.61 -3.34 17.38
CA MET A 72 11.04 -1.93 17.30
C MET A 72 11.78 -1.61 16.01
N MET A 73 12.53 -2.59 15.49
CA MET A 73 13.20 -2.48 14.20
C MET A 73 12.18 -2.38 13.06
N LEU A 74 11.12 -3.18 13.11
CA LEU A 74 10.07 -3.14 12.11
C LEU A 74 9.22 -1.86 12.16
N TYR A 75 8.86 -1.36 13.35
CA TYR A 75 8.22 -0.05 13.48
C TYR A 75 9.07 1.07 12.89
N SER A 76 10.40 1.00 13.07
CA SER A 76 11.35 1.95 12.49
C SER A 76 11.33 1.88 10.96
N GLN A 77 11.25 0.68 10.37
CA GLN A 77 11.13 0.48 8.92
C GLN A 77 9.82 1.03 8.37
N ILE A 78 8.68 0.80 9.04
CA ILE A 78 7.37 1.35 8.66
C ILE A 78 7.42 2.89 8.65
N ILE A 79 7.97 3.48 9.71
CA ILE A 79 8.09 4.94 9.84
C ILE A 79 9.01 5.50 8.75
N LEU A 80 10.13 4.85 8.48
CA LEU A 80 11.06 5.24 7.42
C LEU A 80 10.40 5.15 6.03
N PHE A 81 9.70 4.04 5.74
CA PHE A 81 8.94 3.86 4.50
C PHE A 81 7.93 5.00 4.32
N LEU A 82 7.13 5.28 5.35
CA LEU A 82 6.12 6.32 5.31
C LEU A 82 6.75 7.70 5.11
N LEU A 83 7.85 7.99 5.80
CA LEU A 83 8.59 9.24 5.64
C LEU A 83 9.09 9.43 4.20
N ILE A 84 9.73 8.39 3.64
CA ILE A 84 10.23 8.42 2.26
C ILE A 84 9.07 8.62 1.28
N VAL A 85 7.98 7.85 1.41
CA VAL A 85 6.80 7.99 0.54
C VAL A 85 6.22 9.39 0.62
N VAL A 86 6.08 9.96 1.82
CA VAL A 86 5.55 11.33 2.00
C VAL A 86 6.46 12.36 1.34
N LEU A 87 7.78 12.27 1.54
CA LEU A 87 8.75 13.18 0.92
C LEU A 87 8.71 13.11 -0.60
N ILE A 88 8.73 11.89 -1.16
CA ILE A 88 8.61 11.68 -2.61
C ILE A 88 7.27 12.20 -3.12
N ASN A 89 6.16 11.95 -2.42
CA ASN A 89 4.85 12.42 -2.84
C ASN A 89 4.74 13.95 -2.88
N ILE A 90 5.38 14.65 -1.95
CA ILE A 90 5.46 16.12 -1.99
C ILE A 90 6.22 16.59 -3.22
N ILE A 91 7.31 15.91 -3.60
CA ILE A 91 8.11 16.23 -4.78
C ILE A 91 7.29 15.94 -6.05
N ILE A 92 6.69 14.76 -6.16
CA ILE A 92 5.94 14.33 -7.34
C ILE A 92 4.68 15.19 -7.54
N ASP A 93 3.93 15.53 -6.49
CA ASP A 93 2.73 16.39 -6.61
C ASP A 93 3.09 17.80 -7.10
N ARG A 94 4.32 18.27 -6.85
CA ARG A 94 4.83 19.54 -7.36
C ARG A 94 5.24 19.45 -8.84
N VAL A 95 5.75 18.31 -9.28
CA VAL A 95 6.18 18.08 -10.67
C VAL A 95 4.99 17.80 -11.59
N ILE A 96 3.97 17.07 -11.11
CA ILE A 96 2.78 16.75 -11.89
C ILE A 96 1.84 17.97 -11.91
N SER A 97 1.86 18.72 -13.01
CA SER A 97 0.99 19.88 -13.24
C SER A 97 -0.29 19.56 -14.02
N TRP A 98 -0.60 18.29 -14.26
CA TRP A 98 -1.72 17.92 -15.13
C TRP A 98 -3.07 18.34 -14.58
N GLU A 99 -3.84 19.04 -15.43
CA GLU A 99 -5.26 19.29 -15.22
C GLU A 99 -6.06 18.07 -15.67
N LEU A 100 -6.40 17.23 -14.70
CA LEU A 100 -7.28 16.07 -14.87
C LEU A 100 -8.73 16.52 -14.60
N GLY A 101 -9.30 17.20 -15.59
CA GLY A 101 -10.64 17.76 -15.54
C GLY A 101 -11.73 16.72 -15.78
N GLU A 102 -12.17 16.02 -14.75
CA GLU A 102 -13.31 15.10 -14.83
C GLU A 102 -14.33 15.36 -13.73
N ARG A 103 -15.62 15.18 -14.06
CA ARG A 103 -16.77 15.44 -13.18
C ARG A 103 -17.72 14.24 -13.16
N GLY A 104 -18.44 14.08 -12.04
CA GLY A 104 -19.49 13.08 -11.89
C GLY A 104 -19.00 11.67 -11.53
N ILE A 105 -19.78 10.66 -11.92
CA ILE A 105 -19.59 9.24 -11.52
C ILE A 105 -18.27 8.68 -12.04
N ARG A 106 -17.82 9.07 -13.24
CA ARG A 106 -16.53 8.62 -13.81
C ARG A 106 -15.36 8.92 -12.87
N LYS A 107 -15.32 10.13 -12.31
CA LYS A 107 -14.30 10.53 -11.32
C LYS A 107 -14.32 9.64 -10.08
N LEU A 108 -15.50 9.26 -9.58
CA LEU A 108 -15.63 8.38 -8.42
C LEU A 108 -15.09 6.98 -8.72
N ILE A 109 -15.43 6.42 -9.88
CA ILE A 109 -14.96 5.10 -10.31
C ILE A 109 -13.44 5.13 -10.47
N GLU A 110 -12.89 6.13 -11.14
CA GLU A 110 -11.45 6.23 -11.35
C GLU A 110 -10.68 6.40 -10.05
N ILE A 111 -11.17 7.22 -9.12
CA ILE A 111 -10.58 7.35 -7.77
C ILE A 111 -10.69 6.00 -7.02
N GLY A 112 -11.80 5.29 -7.16
CA GLY A 112 -12.01 3.97 -6.57
C GLY A 112 -11.00 2.95 -7.06
N VAL A 113 -10.83 2.85 -8.39
CA VAL A 113 -9.85 1.95 -9.00
C VAL A 113 -8.43 2.35 -8.61
N LEU A 114 -8.10 3.65 -8.62
CA LEU A 114 -6.78 4.15 -8.19
C LEU A 114 -6.50 3.84 -6.72
N ALA A 115 -7.48 4.00 -5.83
CA ALA A 115 -7.35 3.66 -4.41
C ALA A 115 -7.17 2.15 -4.22
N PHE A 116 -7.90 1.33 -4.96
CA PHE A 116 -7.78 -0.12 -4.91
C PHE A 116 -6.38 -0.58 -5.33
N VAL A 117 -5.87 -0.14 -6.48
CA VAL A 117 -4.53 -0.56 -6.94
C VAL A 117 -3.41 0.06 -6.11
N SER A 118 -3.60 1.27 -5.58
CA SER A 118 -2.64 1.87 -4.64
C SER A 118 -2.60 1.11 -3.31
N GLY A 119 -3.76 0.68 -2.81
CA GLY A 119 -3.86 -0.11 -1.58
C GLY A 119 -3.26 -1.50 -1.76
N GLY A 120 -3.56 -2.16 -2.87
CA GLY A 120 -2.95 -3.45 -3.19
C GLY A 120 -1.44 -3.37 -3.38
N LEU A 121 -0.93 -2.34 -4.06
CA LEU A 121 0.52 -2.10 -4.17
C LEU A 121 1.14 -1.83 -2.80
N LEU A 122 0.51 -1.00 -1.95
CA LEU A 122 0.96 -0.73 -0.60
C LEU A 122 1.05 -2.03 0.22
N MET A 123 0.02 -2.89 0.16
CA MET A 123 0.03 -4.18 0.84
C MET A 123 1.13 -5.10 0.30
N ALA A 124 1.29 -5.17 -1.03
CA ALA A 124 2.33 -5.97 -1.66
C ALA A 124 3.74 -5.52 -1.22
N ILE A 125 3.97 -4.21 -1.11
CA ILE A 125 5.21 -3.64 -0.56
C ILE A 125 5.37 -4.01 0.92
N SER A 126 4.31 -3.90 1.72
CA SER A 126 4.34 -4.25 3.14
C SER A 126 4.71 -5.72 3.37
N TYR A 127 4.26 -6.63 2.50
CA TYR A 127 4.63 -8.06 2.57
C TYR A 127 6.09 -8.30 2.18
N HIS A 128 6.55 -7.73 1.06
CA HIS A 128 7.83 -8.11 0.47
C HIS A 128 9.03 -7.25 0.88
N ILE A 129 8.79 -6.03 1.35
CA ILE A 129 9.87 -5.08 1.69
C ILE A 129 9.88 -4.80 3.20
N ILE A 130 8.71 -4.68 3.82
CA ILE A 130 8.58 -4.36 5.25
C ILE A 130 8.44 -5.64 6.09
N GLU A 131 8.11 -6.79 5.50
CA GLU A 131 7.89 -8.06 6.22
C GLU A 131 6.79 -7.97 7.31
N ILE A 132 5.64 -7.38 6.94
CA ILE A 132 4.51 -7.10 7.85
C ILE A 132 3.94 -8.37 8.54
N THR A 133 4.19 -9.56 7.99
CA THR A 133 3.78 -10.85 8.56
C THR A 133 4.42 -11.14 9.92
N THR A 134 5.48 -10.40 10.27
CA THR A 134 6.07 -10.44 11.62
C THR A 134 5.21 -9.75 12.68
N LEU A 135 4.34 -8.79 12.31
CA LEU A 135 3.41 -8.14 13.24
C LEU A 135 2.05 -8.81 13.31
N HIS A 136 1.61 -9.38 12.18
CA HIS A 136 0.26 -9.88 12.04
C HIS A 136 0.25 -11.10 11.11
N ASP A 137 -0.25 -12.22 11.64
CA ASP A 137 -0.45 -13.45 10.88
C ASP A 137 -1.75 -13.34 10.08
N PHE A 138 -1.60 -13.10 8.77
CA PHE A 138 -2.74 -12.94 7.88
C PHE A 138 -3.32 -14.32 7.51
N ALA A 139 -4.62 -14.36 7.27
CA ALA A 139 -5.29 -15.55 6.83
C ALA A 139 -4.81 -15.98 5.44
N ALA A 140 -4.80 -17.28 5.20
CA ALA A 140 -4.28 -17.91 3.97
C ALA A 140 -4.78 -17.28 2.64
N PRO A 141 -6.05 -16.84 2.49
CA PRO A 141 -6.49 -16.17 1.27
C PRO A 141 -5.79 -14.82 1.02
N ILE A 142 -5.45 -14.09 2.08
CA ILE A 142 -4.76 -12.80 1.98
C ILE A 142 -3.28 -13.03 1.66
N ASP A 143 -2.65 -14.00 2.32
CA ASP A 143 -1.28 -14.44 1.98
C ASP A 143 -1.17 -14.86 0.51
N ALA A 144 -2.16 -15.59 -0.01
CA ALA A 144 -2.18 -16.01 -1.40
C ALA A 144 -2.17 -14.82 -2.39
N LEU A 145 -2.68 -13.65 -1.97
CA LEU A 145 -2.72 -12.44 -2.79
C LEU A 145 -1.45 -11.59 -2.68
N PHE A 146 -0.74 -11.62 -1.55
CA PHE A 146 0.32 -10.65 -1.26
C PHE A 146 1.68 -11.26 -0.92
N ALA A 147 1.78 -12.51 -0.46
CA ALA A 147 3.04 -13.15 -0.09
C ALA A 147 3.78 -13.80 -1.28
N SER A 148 3.06 -14.08 -2.37
CA SER A 148 3.64 -14.71 -3.56
C SER A 148 4.43 -13.72 -4.42
N THR A 149 5.69 -14.03 -4.74
CA THR A 149 6.53 -13.23 -5.65
C THR A 149 5.87 -13.03 -7.03
N SER A 150 5.11 -14.02 -7.50
CA SER A 150 4.35 -13.89 -8.77
C SER A 150 3.23 -12.86 -8.65
N MET A 151 2.53 -12.83 -7.51
CA MET A 151 1.49 -11.83 -7.27
C MET A 151 2.09 -10.45 -7.01
N PHE A 152 3.25 -10.38 -6.36
CA PHE A 152 4.01 -9.13 -6.21
C PHE A 152 4.31 -8.48 -7.56
N PHE A 153 4.77 -9.26 -8.55
CA PHE A 153 4.94 -8.77 -9.91
C PHE A 153 3.64 -8.18 -10.49
N TRP A 154 2.50 -8.86 -10.33
CA TRP A 154 1.22 -8.34 -10.81
C TRP A 154 0.78 -7.08 -10.08
N TRP A 155 1.02 -6.97 -8.77
CA TRP A 155 0.76 -5.76 -8.00
C TRP A 155 1.67 -4.60 -8.41
N LEU A 156 2.87 -4.86 -8.94
CA LEU A 156 3.72 -3.85 -9.56
C LEU A 156 3.24 -3.46 -10.96
N VAL A 157 2.63 -4.35 -11.73
CA VAL A 157 2.24 -4.08 -13.13
C VAL A 157 0.85 -3.46 -13.26
N ILE A 158 -0.14 -3.96 -12.52
CA ILE A 158 -1.54 -3.54 -12.59
C ILE A 158 -1.72 -2.01 -12.44
N PRO A 159 -1.04 -1.32 -11.51
CA PRO A 159 -1.23 0.11 -11.36
C PRO A 159 -0.78 0.91 -12.60
N PHE A 160 0.22 0.46 -13.36
CA PHE A 160 0.57 1.09 -14.64
C PHE A 160 -0.53 0.91 -15.68
N VAL A 161 -1.14 -0.26 -15.75
CA VAL A 161 -2.30 -0.51 -16.63
C VAL A 161 -3.44 0.43 -16.26
N VAL A 162 -3.75 0.57 -14.96
CA VAL A 162 -4.78 1.50 -14.48
C VAL A 162 -4.42 2.95 -14.80
N LEU A 163 -3.15 3.36 -14.66
CA LEU A 163 -2.71 4.70 -15.02
C LEU A 163 -2.94 5.01 -16.51
N LEU A 164 -2.71 4.05 -17.41
CA LEU A 164 -2.95 4.25 -18.84
C LEU A 164 -4.42 4.58 -19.15
N PHE A 165 -5.36 3.96 -18.43
CA PHE A 165 -6.79 4.21 -18.62
C PHE A 165 -7.29 5.45 -17.87
N THR A 166 -6.71 5.76 -16.71
CA THR A 166 -7.18 6.86 -15.84
C THR A 166 -6.55 8.21 -16.18
N VAL A 167 -5.37 8.24 -16.82
CA VAL A 167 -4.72 9.48 -17.27
C VAL A 167 -5.32 10.00 -18.59
N ARG A 168 -5.95 9.12 -19.38
CA ARG A 168 -6.51 9.47 -20.70
C ARG A 168 -7.82 10.25 -20.54
N ARG A 169 -7.84 11.49 -21.03
CA ARG A 169 -9.03 12.39 -21.06
C ARG A 169 -10.21 11.72 -21.74
#